data_AF-A0A251VCX9-F1
#
_entry.id   AF-A0A251VCX9-F1
#
_cell.length_a   1.000
_cell.length_b   1.000
_cell.length_c   1.000
_cell.angle_alpha   90.00
_cell.angle_beta   90.00
_cell.angle_gamma   90.00
#
_symmetry.space_group_name_H-M   'P 1'
#
loop_
_entity.id
_entity.type
_entity.pdbx_description
1 polymer ?
#
loop_
_entity_poly.entity_id
_entity_poly.type
_entity_poly.pdbx_seq_one_letter_code
_entity_poly.pdbx_strand_id
1 'polypeptide(L)'
;MSSSGRPSAATVATGDLQIVPASPDRTGISALPLRHPNNNSSTAFVEYTPLVPNREDEDLEVKLRRILDCVPVRVNNTSGSSAGSGSGDFHQYRQMRRKEQDRLARMDVDFQKRKQVATDGEDMQIPAGTKP
;
A
#
# COMPACT_ATOMS: atom_id res chain seq x y z
N MET A 1 -58.24 -30.17 -26.79
CA MET A 1 -56.87 -30.21 -27.33
C MET A 1 -56.58 -28.82 -27.88
N SER A 2 -55.65 -28.07 -27.28
CA SER A 2 -55.01 -26.89 -27.89
C SER A 2 -53.74 -26.53 -27.10
N SER A 3 -52.61 -26.72 -27.76
CA SER A 3 -51.26 -26.30 -27.37
C SER A 3 -51.02 -24.83 -27.75
N SER A 4 -50.31 -24.05 -26.92
CA SER A 4 -49.29 -23.11 -27.42
C SER A 4 -48.41 -22.57 -26.30
N GLY A 5 -47.14 -22.36 -26.64
CA GLY A 5 -45.99 -22.22 -25.73
C GLY A 5 -45.88 -20.90 -24.97
N ARG A 6 -45.06 -20.96 -23.92
CA ARG A 6 -44.56 -19.80 -23.16
C ARG A 6 -43.45 -19.09 -23.96
N PRO A 7 -43.50 -17.77 -24.16
CA PRO A 7 -42.32 -17.01 -24.55
C PRO A 7 -41.45 -16.65 -23.35
N SER A 8 -40.15 -16.56 -23.68
CA SER A 8 -38.96 -16.49 -22.84
C SER A 8 -38.82 -15.19 -22.03
N ALA A 9 -37.95 -15.28 -21.02
CA ALA A 9 -37.57 -14.27 -20.03
C ALA A 9 -37.36 -12.85 -20.60
N ALA A 10 -38.05 -11.88 -20.00
CA ALA A 10 -37.86 -10.46 -20.27
C ALA A 10 -36.74 -9.89 -19.39
N THR A 11 -35.62 -9.61 -20.05
CA THR A 11 -34.80 -8.38 -19.98
C THR A 11 -34.78 -7.62 -18.64
N VAL A 12 -33.67 -7.76 -17.90
CA VAL A 12 -33.24 -6.76 -16.91
C VAL A 12 -32.16 -5.91 -17.58
N ALA A 13 -32.48 -4.64 -17.83
CA ALA A 13 -31.56 -3.66 -18.41
C ALA A 13 -30.32 -3.55 -17.52
N THR A 14 -29.18 -4.00 -18.04
CA THR A 14 -27.88 -3.88 -17.39
C THR A 14 -27.10 -2.83 -18.16
N GLY A 15 -26.62 -1.82 -17.45
CA GLY A 15 -25.80 -0.76 -18.00
C GLY A 15 -24.62 -1.30 -18.79
N ASP A 16 -24.25 -0.53 -19.81
CA ASP A 16 -23.18 -0.72 -20.77
C ASP A 16 -21.87 -1.26 -20.13
N LEU A 17 -21.73 -2.57 -20.11
CA LEU A 17 -20.46 -3.27 -19.86
C LEU A 17 -20.10 -4.01 -21.14
N GLN A 18 -19.33 -3.32 -21.99
CA GLN A 18 -18.67 -3.90 -23.15
C GLN A 18 -17.65 -4.95 -22.66
N ILE A 19 -18.02 -6.23 -22.74
CA ILE A 19 -17.10 -7.34 -22.52
C ILE A 19 -16.32 -7.54 -23.83
N VAL A 20 -15.07 -7.07 -23.85
CA VAL A 20 -14.13 -7.37 -24.94
C VAL A 20 -13.56 -8.79 -24.72
N PRO A 21 -13.73 -9.74 -25.67
CA PRO A 21 -13.08 -11.04 -25.56
C PRO A 21 -11.56 -10.90 -25.75
N ALA A 22 -10.78 -11.40 -24.79
CA ALA A 22 -9.34 -11.51 -24.93
C ALA A 22 -9.00 -12.64 -25.91
N SER A 23 -8.54 -12.29 -27.11
CA SER A 23 -8.04 -13.24 -28.11
C SER A 23 -6.88 -14.08 -27.54
N PRO A 24 -6.87 -15.42 -27.74
CA PRO A 24 -5.81 -16.28 -27.26
C PRO A 24 -4.71 -16.42 -28.32
N ASP A 25 -4.00 -15.33 -28.63
CA ASP A 25 -2.79 -15.36 -29.46
C ASP A 25 -1.63 -14.69 -28.72
N ARG A 26 -1.09 -15.39 -27.71
CA ARG A 26 0.22 -15.06 -27.11
C ARG A 26 1.32 -15.90 -27.76
N THR A 27 1.53 -15.70 -29.04
CA THR A 27 2.76 -16.06 -29.74
C THR A 27 3.24 -14.86 -30.52
N GLY A 28 4.13 -14.09 -29.90
CA GLY A 28 4.69 -12.88 -30.48
C GLY A 28 5.19 -11.92 -29.41
N ILE A 29 6.24 -12.28 -28.68
CA ILE A 29 7.12 -11.27 -28.09
C ILE A 29 7.82 -10.56 -29.27
N SER A 30 7.09 -9.65 -29.91
CA SER A 30 7.66 -8.69 -30.83
C SER A 30 8.57 -7.79 -30.01
N ALA A 31 9.87 -8.02 -30.15
CA ALA A 31 10.92 -7.27 -29.51
C ALA A 31 10.70 -5.76 -29.75
N LEU A 32 10.42 -5.03 -28.68
CA LEU A 32 10.54 -3.58 -28.70
C LEU A 32 11.98 -3.25 -29.13
N PRO A 33 12.20 -2.32 -30.09
CA PRO A 33 13.54 -1.96 -30.47
C PRO A 33 14.21 -1.26 -29.27
N LEU A 34 15.18 -1.93 -28.68
CA LEU A 34 16.10 -1.33 -27.71
C LEU A 34 16.96 -0.31 -28.47
N ARG A 35 16.58 0.97 -28.42
CA ARG A 35 17.46 2.03 -28.91
C ARG A 35 17.25 3.34 -28.14
N HIS A 36 18.02 3.49 -27.07
CA HIS A 36 18.49 4.82 -26.70
C HIS A 36 19.42 5.33 -27.82
N PRO A 37 19.28 6.59 -28.31
CA PRO A 37 20.26 7.14 -29.23
C PRO A 37 21.56 7.46 -28.48
N ASN A 38 22.59 6.73 -28.89
CA ASN A 38 24.02 7.07 -28.90
C ASN A 38 24.39 8.53 -28.53
N ASN A 39 25.24 8.71 -27.51
CA ASN A 39 26.60 9.25 -27.63
C ASN A 39 27.06 10.02 -26.37
N ASN A 40 27.48 9.28 -25.35
CA ASN A 40 28.68 9.58 -24.56
C ASN A 40 28.94 8.35 -23.70
N SER A 41 30.12 7.76 -23.83
CA SER A 41 30.58 6.69 -22.94
C SER A 41 30.82 7.25 -21.54
N SER A 42 29.76 7.60 -20.82
CA SER A 42 29.85 7.83 -19.37
C SER A 42 29.95 6.47 -18.69
N THR A 43 31.14 5.87 -18.79
CA THR A 43 31.66 4.95 -17.77
C THR A 43 32.12 5.77 -16.57
N ALA A 44 31.29 6.74 -16.15
CA ALA A 44 31.55 7.54 -14.97
C ALA A 44 31.49 6.57 -13.81
N PHE A 45 32.66 6.09 -13.39
CA PHE A 45 32.85 5.44 -12.11
C PHE A 45 32.25 6.38 -11.08
N VAL A 46 31.05 6.06 -10.62
CA VAL A 46 30.41 6.75 -9.51
C VAL A 46 31.26 6.36 -8.30
N GLU A 47 32.19 7.22 -7.94
CA GLU A 47 32.94 7.10 -6.70
C GLU A 47 31.91 7.02 -5.58
N TYR A 48 31.83 5.85 -4.95
CA TYR A 48 30.95 5.64 -3.82
C TYR A 48 31.54 6.39 -2.64
N THR A 49 31.09 7.62 -2.42
CA THR A 49 31.28 8.30 -1.16
C THR A 49 30.38 7.60 -0.15
N PRO A 50 30.93 6.87 0.84
CA PRO A 50 30.10 6.26 1.87
C PRO A 50 29.33 7.37 2.57
N LEU A 51 28.00 7.32 2.47
CA LEU A 51 27.14 8.27 3.17
C LEU A 51 27.37 8.07 4.67
N VAL A 52 27.64 9.16 5.38
CA VAL A 52 27.64 9.19 6.83
C VAL A 52 26.29 8.62 7.28
N PRO A 53 26.26 7.59 8.15
CA PRO A 53 25.00 7.04 8.63
C PRO A 53 24.25 8.16 9.35
N ASN A 54 23.16 8.64 8.74
CA ASN A 54 22.32 9.64 9.38
C ASN A 54 21.55 8.95 10.50
N ARG A 55 21.23 9.69 11.55
CA ARG A 55 20.48 9.13 12.69
C ARG A 55 19.14 8.55 12.26
N GLU A 56 18.52 9.12 11.23
CA GLU A 56 17.31 8.58 10.61
C GLU A 56 17.51 7.23 9.91
N ASP A 57 18.71 6.92 9.41
CA ASP A 57 18.99 5.65 8.72
C ASP A 57 18.89 4.50 9.73
N GLU A 58 19.56 4.59 10.87
CA GLU A 58 19.50 3.59 11.96
C GLU A 58 18.07 3.29 12.44
N ASP A 59 17.22 4.33 12.46
CA ASP A 59 15.80 4.19 12.78
C ASP A 59 15.01 3.43 11.69
N LEU A 60 15.45 3.48 10.42
CA LEU A 60 14.87 2.71 9.31
C LEU A 60 15.26 1.23 9.40
N GLU A 61 16.51 0.86 9.69
CA GLU A 61 16.87 -0.56 9.83
C GLU A 61 16.07 -1.24 10.95
N VAL A 62 15.87 -0.55 12.07
CA VAL A 62 15.05 -1.07 13.19
C VAL A 62 13.59 -1.26 12.77
N LYS A 63 13.01 -0.31 12.02
CA LYS A 63 11.64 -0.44 11.49
C LYS A 63 11.52 -1.59 10.50
N LEU A 64 12.50 -1.73 9.60
CA LEU A 64 12.53 -2.79 8.59
C LEU A 64 12.59 -4.16 9.25
N ARG A 65 13.49 -4.35 10.23
CA ARG A 65 13.56 -5.59 11.03
C ARG A 65 12.23 -5.88 11.71
N ARG A 66 11.63 -4.87 12.35
CA ARG A 66 10.32 -5.01 13.02
C ARG A 66 9.21 -5.41 12.05
N ILE A 67 9.18 -4.84 10.84
CA ILE A 67 8.17 -5.18 9.83
C ILE A 67 8.33 -6.63 9.40
N LEU A 68 9.56 -7.05 9.07
CA LEU A 68 9.85 -8.42 8.65
C LEU A 68 9.46 -9.45 9.72
N ASP A 69 9.71 -9.13 11.00
CA ASP A 69 9.42 -10.05 12.10
C ASP A 69 7.93 -10.05 12.51
N CYS A 70 7.27 -8.89 12.48
CA CYS A 70 5.93 -8.72 13.05
C CYS A 70 4.79 -8.76 12.02
N VAL A 71 5.07 -8.54 10.73
CA VAL A 71 4.07 -8.49 9.67
C VAL A 71 4.15 -9.76 8.83
N PRO A 72 3.14 -10.64 8.91
CA PRO A 72 3.15 -11.86 8.12
C PRO A 72 3.05 -11.54 6.62
N VAL A 73 4.00 -12.04 5.84
CA VAL A 73 4.05 -11.85 4.37
C VAL A 73 2.90 -12.56 3.67
N ARG A 74 2.51 -13.74 4.17
CA ARG A 74 1.41 -14.54 3.62
C ARG A 74 0.51 -15.04 4.74
N VAL A 75 -0.79 -15.02 4.48
CA VAL A 75 -1.80 -15.63 5.33
C VAL A 75 -2.37 -16.82 4.58
N ASN A 76 -2.40 -17.99 5.23
CA ASN A 76 -2.84 -19.24 4.60
C ASN A 76 -4.33 -19.55 4.87
N ASN A 77 -4.95 -18.82 5.80
CA ASN A 77 -6.32 -19.08 6.27
C ASN A 77 -7.33 -18.09 5.67
N THR A 78 -7.10 -17.65 4.44
CA THR A 78 -7.97 -16.70 3.75
C THR A 78 -8.93 -17.45 2.84
N SER A 79 -10.22 -17.39 3.17
CA SER A 79 -11.30 -17.91 2.33
C SER A 79 -11.46 -17.07 1.05
N GLY A 80 -12.12 -17.62 0.03
CA GLY A 80 -12.39 -16.91 -1.22
C GLY A 80 -13.24 -15.65 -1.01
N SER A 81 -13.11 -14.66 -1.90
CA SER A 81 -13.77 -13.34 -1.75
C SER A 81 -15.29 -13.38 -1.72
N SER A 82 -15.90 -14.39 -2.36
CA SER A 82 -17.35 -14.63 -2.36
C SER A 82 -17.78 -15.71 -1.38
N ALA A 83 -16.87 -16.23 -0.55
CA ALA A 83 -17.20 -17.20 0.48
C ALA A 83 -18.09 -16.56 1.56
N GLY A 84 -19.03 -17.33 2.07
CA GLY A 84 -19.87 -16.92 3.20
C GLY A 84 -19.08 -16.82 4.51
N SER A 85 -19.73 -16.29 5.54
CA SER A 85 -19.16 -16.18 6.88
C SER A 85 -19.08 -17.55 7.57
N GLY A 86 -17.88 -17.95 7.99
CA GLY A 86 -17.64 -19.15 8.78
C GLY A 86 -17.91 -18.93 10.28
N SER A 87 -18.02 -20.03 11.03
CA SER A 87 -18.24 -19.98 12.49
C SER A 87 -17.12 -19.28 13.27
N GLY A 88 -15.90 -19.24 12.71
CA GLY A 88 -14.74 -18.58 13.30
C GLY A 88 -14.53 -17.11 12.90
N ASP A 89 -15.26 -16.62 11.89
CA ASP A 89 -14.99 -15.30 11.30
C ASP A 89 -15.31 -14.16 12.27
N PHE A 90 -16.33 -14.35 13.11
CA PHE A 90 -16.66 -13.43 14.18
C PHE A 90 -15.47 -13.22 15.13
N HIS A 91 -14.80 -14.30 15.54
CA HIS A 91 -13.68 -14.22 16.47
C HIS A 91 -12.43 -13.62 15.81
N GLN A 92 -12.18 -13.92 14.53
CA GLN A 92 -11.11 -13.30 13.75
C GLN A 92 -11.31 -11.79 13.63
N TYR A 93 -12.51 -11.36 13.24
CA TYR A 93 -12.87 -9.93 13.18
C TYR A 93 -12.68 -9.23 14.54
N ARG A 94 -13.15 -9.84 15.63
CA ARG A 94 -13.02 -9.26 16.98
C ARG A 94 -11.55 -9.05 17.38
N GLN A 95 -10.69 -10.02 17.12
CA GLN A 95 -9.25 -9.91 17.42
C GLN A 95 -8.58 -8.83 16.56
N MET A 96 -8.87 -8.85 15.26
CA MET A 96 -8.36 -7.85 14.30
C MET A 96 -8.76 -6.43 14.70
N ARG A 97 -10.04 -6.21 15.03
CA ARG A 97 -10.55 -4.92 15.47
C ARG A 97 -9.83 -4.39 16.71
N ARG A 98 -9.59 -5.25 17.69
CA ARG A 98 -8.85 -4.85 18.91
C ARG A 98 -7.41 -4.47 18.59
N LYS A 99 -6.70 -5.30 17.81
CA LYS A 99 -5.34 -5.01 17.36
C LYS A 99 -5.26 -3.69 16.60
N GLU A 100 -6.26 -3.39 15.77
CA GLU A 100 -6.30 -2.15 14.99
C GLU A 100 -6.59 -0.92 15.85
N GLN A 101 -7.49 -1.02 16.84
CA GLN A 101 -7.72 0.05 17.81
C GLN A 101 -6.43 0.36 18.60
N ASP A 102 -5.72 -0.66 19.08
CA ASP A 102 -4.45 -0.49 19.77
C ASP A 102 -3.39 0.17 18.87
N ARG A 103 -3.39 -0.15 17.57
CA ARG A 103 -2.49 0.46 16.59
C ARG A 103 -2.78 1.94 16.42
N LEU A 104 -4.05 2.31 16.22
CA LEU A 104 -4.48 3.71 16.06
C LEU A 104 -4.18 4.52 17.32
N ALA A 105 -4.52 4.00 18.50
CA ALA A 105 -4.26 4.69 19.77
C ALA A 105 -2.77 5.00 19.97
N ARG A 106 -1.86 4.07 19.62
CA ARG A 106 -0.41 4.33 19.69
C ARG A 106 0.04 5.41 18.70
N MET A 107 -0.49 5.39 17.48
CA MET A 107 -0.18 6.42 16.48
C MET A 107 -0.64 7.81 16.92
N ASP A 108 -1.83 7.91 17.50
CA ASP A 108 -2.36 9.17 18.01
C ASP A 108 -1.49 9.74 19.15
N VAL A 109 -1.05 8.88 20.08
CA VAL A 109 -0.14 9.27 21.16
C VAL A 109 1.19 9.77 20.61
N ASP A 110 1.79 9.07 19.65
CA ASP A 110 3.08 9.48 19.05
C ASP A 110 2.93 10.79 18.27
N PHE A 111 1.81 10.99 17.57
CA PHE A 111 1.50 12.23 16.87
C PHE A 111 1.36 13.41 17.83
N GLN A 112 0.60 13.23 18.92
CA GLN A 112 0.43 14.27 19.95
C GLN A 112 1.76 14.65 20.60
N LYS A 113 2.62 13.68 20.92
CA LYS A 113 3.96 13.94 21.47
C LYS A 113 4.82 14.74 20.51
N ARG A 114 4.86 14.37 19.22
CA ARG A 114 5.63 15.13 18.21
C ARG A 114 5.11 16.54 18.03
N LYS A 115 3.78 16.72 18.05
CA LYS A 115 3.15 18.04 18.00
C LYS A 115 3.55 18.88 19.22
N GLN A 116 3.52 18.33 20.42
CA GLN A 116 3.93 19.03 21.64
C GLN A 116 5.41 19.43 21.59
N VAL A 117 6.31 18.52 21.22
CA VAL A 117 7.74 18.85 21.08
C VAL A 117 7.99 19.95 20.04
N ALA A 118 7.25 19.93 18.93
CA ALA A 118 7.34 20.96 17.91
C ALA A 118 6.79 22.31 18.39
N THR A 119 5.71 22.33 19.17
CA THR A 119 5.18 23.59 19.73
C THR A 119 6.07 24.15 20.83
N ASP A 120 6.62 23.30 21.70
CA ASP A 120 7.43 23.72 22.84
C ASP A 120 8.84 24.18 22.41
N GLY A 121 9.32 23.73 21.25
CA GLY A 121 10.60 24.13 20.68
C GLY A 121 10.61 25.54 20.06
N GLU A 122 9.46 26.08 19.68
CA GLU A 122 9.32 27.42 19.08
C GLU A 122 9.40 28.54 20.13
N ASP A 123 9.13 28.26 21.42
CA ASP A 123 9.07 29.27 22.49
C ASP A 123 10.45 29.64 23.10
N MET A 124 11.55 29.03 22.65
CA MET A 124 12.88 29.22 23.26
C MET A 124 13.84 30.14 22.50
N GLN A 125 13.43 30.81 21.41
CA GLN A 125 14.35 31.62 20.60
C GLN A 125 13.86 33.02 20.24
N ILE A 126 13.78 33.95 21.21
CA ILE A 126 14.16 35.37 20.99
C ILE A 126 14.80 35.92 22.29
N PRO A 127 16.13 36.06 22.39
CA PRO A 127 16.71 36.91 23.43
C PRO A 127 16.33 38.37 23.12
N ALA A 128 15.61 39.00 24.05
CA ALA A 128 15.36 40.43 24.06
C ALA A 128 16.71 41.18 24.08
N GLY A 129 17.14 41.65 22.91
CA GLY A 129 18.43 42.30 22.70
C GLY A 129 18.26 43.60 21.92
N THR A 130 18.11 44.69 22.68
CA THR A 130 18.64 46.04 22.48
C THR A 130 18.82 46.55 21.06
N LYS A 131 18.09 47.62 20.71
CA LYS A 131 18.48 48.57 19.66
C LYS A 131 18.39 50.01 20.20
N PRO A 132 19.20 50.93 19.65
CA PRO A 132 19.92 52.00 20.36
C PRO A 132 19.06 53.17 20.83
#